data_AF-A0A3R9J648-F1
#
_entry.id   AF-A0A3R9J648-F1
#
_cell.length_a   1.000
_cell.length_b   1.000
_cell.length_c   1.000
_cell.angle_alpha   90.00
_cell.angle_beta   90.00
_cell.angle_gamma   90.00
#
_symmetry.space_group_name_H-M   'P 1'
#
loop_
_entity.id
_entity.type
_entity.pdbx_description
1 polymer ?
#
loop_
_entity_poly.entity_id
_entity_poly.type
_entity_poly.pdbx_seq_one_letter_code
_entity_poly.pdbx_strand_id
1 'polypeptide(L)'
;MVTDLICAGLCLLISFISNDRLMIGALIFANVVQAIAFAFSRPANKSYITEIVDKEDIVAYNSHLELALQVISVSAPVLSFIVMQYANLRMTLQLDALSFFLAFALVYFLPNHEPSKQKSPINLGNILRDIKEGLVYIRQQKEIFFLLLVASAVNFFFAAFNYLLPFTNQLYEKTGSYATILSLGAIGSIIGAILASKVKASMGNLLVALLLTGVGVAVMGVSALITVHPYFSYSGNLICELFMTVFNIHFFSQVQTKVDKQYLGRVFSTIYTLAILFMPPATFLMTLLPSVHTLSFLLIGLGVIGLALISYLYQKRIQRD
;
A
#
# COMPACT_ATOMS: atom_id res chain seq x y z
N MET A 1 13.09 2.65 15.29
CA MET A 1 13.72 3.30 16.48
C MET A 1 13.88 4.81 16.27
N VAL A 2 14.91 5.29 15.55
CA VAL A 2 15.19 6.75 15.42
C VAL A 2 14.02 7.50 14.76
N THR A 3 13.41 6.89 13.75
CA THR A 3 12.22 7.41 13.05
C THR A 3 11.05 7.64 14.01
N ASP A 4 10.79 6.67 14.88
CA ASP A 4 9.64 6.68 15.79
C ASP A 4 9.84 7.73 16.90
N LEU A 5 11.08 7.87 17.39
CA LEU A 5 11.45 8.89 18.37
C LEU A 5 11.31 10.31 17.80
N ILE A 6 11.73 10.54 16.54
CA ILE A 6 11.57 11.83 15.85
C ILE A 6 10.08 12.17 15.70
N CYS A 7 9.26 11.22 15.26
CA CYS A 7 7.81 11.42 15.12
C CYS A 7 7.14 11.69 16.48
N ALA A 8 7.48 10.93 17.53
CA ALA A 8 6.97 11.16 18.88
C ALA A 8 7.28 12.58 19.38
N GLY A 9 8.52 13.02 19.22
CA GLY A 9 8.95 14.36 19.61
C GLY A 9 8.22 15.45 18.85
N LEU A 10 8.04 15.30 17.53
CA LEU A 10 7.32 16.26 16.70
C LEU A 10 5.83 16.38 17.10
N CYS A 11 5.13 15.25 17.24
CA CYS A 11 3.71 15.27 17.65
C CYS A 11 3.53 15.91 19.04
N LEU A 12 4.44 15.61 19.97
CA LEU A 12 4.43 16.20 21.31
C LEU A 12 4.71 17.70 21.26
N LEU A 13 5.71 18.16 20.50
CA LEU A 13 6.02 19.58 20.37
C LEU A 13 4.86 20.38 19.75
N ILE A 14 4.21 19.83 18.72
CA ILE A 14 3.07 20.48 18.05
C ILE A 14 1.87 20.59 19.00
N SER A 15 1.69 19.63 19.90
CA SER A 15 0.63 19.66 20.92
C SER A 15 0.69 20.90 21.83
N PHE A 16 1.85 21.55 22.00
CA PHE A 16 1.96 22.76 22.82
C PHE A 16 1.79 24.07 22.03
N ILE A 17 1.63 24.01 20.71
CA ILE A 17 1.43 25.21 19.88
C ILE A 17 -0.03 25.67 20.00
N SER A 18 -0.24 26.91 20.47
CA SER A 18 -1.58 27.49 20.64
C SER A 18 -2.03 28.40 19.48
N ASN A 19 -1.15 28.68 18.51
CA ASN A 19 -1.45 29.58 17.38
C ASN A 19 -1.82 28.78 16.12
N ASP A 20 -3.05 28.95 15.63
CA ASP A 20 -3.62 28.17 14.53
C ASP A 20 -2.80 28.24 13.23
N ARG A 21 -2.26 29.42 12.88
CA ARG A 21 -1.45 29.55 11.64
C ARG A 21 -0.11 28.82 11.75
N LEU A 22 0.54 28.90 12.91
CA LEU A 22 1.78 28.17 13.18
C LEU A 22 1.52 26.67 13.29
N MET A 23 0.37 26.28 13.84
CA MET A 23 -0.04 24.89 13.96
C MET A 23 -0.22 24.23 12.59
N ILE A 24 -0.90 24.88 11.64
CA ILE A 24 -1.03 24.36 10.26
C ILE A 24 0.35 24.19 9.61
N GLY A 25 1.22 25.20 9.71
CA GLY A 25 2.59 25.11 9.18
C GLY A 25 3.40 23.98 9.81
N ALA A 26 3.29 23.82 11.13
CA ALA A 26 3.96 22.77 11.88
C ALA A 26 3.42 21.36 11.53
N LEU A 27 2.12 21.23 11.30
CA LEU A 27 1.50 19.98 10.85
C LEU A 27 1.96 19.59 9.45
N ILE A 28 2.06 20.56 8.52
CA ILE A 28 2.61 20.31 7.18
C ILE A 28 4.06 19.84 7.30
N PHE A 29 4.87 20.55 8.09
CA PHE A 29 6.27 20.19 8.30
C PHE A 29 6.42 18.79 8.94
N ALA A 30 5.62 18.48 9.97
CA ALA A 30 5.62 17.15 10.58
C ALA A 30 5.23 16.06 9.60
N ASN A 31 4.24 16.28 8.74
CA ASN A 31 3.88 15.33 7.69
C ASN A 31 5.05 15.07 6.72
N VAL A 32 5.81 16.10 6.36
CA VAL A 32 7.02 15.95 5.53
C VAL A 32 8.06 15.09 6.25
N VAL A 33 8.37 15.39 7.51
CA VAL A 33 9.36 14.62 8.29
C VAL A 33 8.89 13.17 8.48
N GLN A 34 7.62 12.96 8.76
CA GLN A 34 7.03 11.64 8.95
C GLN A 34 7.02 10.83 7.65
N ALA A 35 6.74 11.46 6.51
CA ALA A 35 6.84 10.81 5.20
C ALA A 35 8.28 10.34 4.92
N ILE A 36 9.28 11.17 5.22
CA ILE A 36 10.70 10.80 5.10
C ILE A 36 11.02 9.65 6.05
N ALA A 37 10.61 9.73 7.33
CA ALA A 37 10.84 8.70 8.32
C ALA A 37 10.23 7.34 7.91
N PHE A 38 9.01 7.35 7.37
CA PHE A 38 8.34 6.15 6.86
C PHE A 38 8.96 5.59 5.59
N ALA A 39 9.55 6.42 4.74
CA ALA A 39 10.28 5.95 3.56
C ALA A 39 11.47 5.07 3.94
N PHE A 40 12.11 5.31 5.09
CA PHE A 40 13.17 4.44 5.64
C PHE A 40 12.62 3.29 6.48
N SER A 41 11.65 3.56 7.37
CA SER A 41 11.13 2.58 8.31
C SER A 41 10.40 1.42 7.63
N ARG A 42 9.61 1.68 6.58
CA ARG A 42 8.84 0.63 5.86
C ARG A 42 9.71 -0.47 5.24
N PRO A 43 10.72 -0.17 4.39
CA PRO A 43 11.58 -1.21 3.82
C PRO A 43 12.43 -1.90 4.90
N ALA A 44 12.91 -1.16 5.93
CA ALA A 44 13.68 -1.73 7.02
C ALA A 44 12.87 -2.74 7.85
N ASN A 45 11.62 -2.42 8.20
CA ASN A 45 10.74 -3.34 8.90
C ASN A 45 10.46 -4.59 8.05
N LYS A 46 10.17 -4.43 6.76
CA LYS A 46 9.93 -5.58 5.86
C LYS A 46 11.16 -6.48 5.68
N SER A 47 12.38 -5.93 5.73
CA SER A 47 13.59 -6.74 5.70
C SER A 47 13.87 -7.47 7.00
N TYR A 48 13.70 -6.78 8.12
CA TYR A 48 13.95 -7.35 9.44
C TYR A 48 13.06 -8.55 9.75
N ILE A 49 11.80 -8.52 9.30
CA ILE A 49 10.84 -9.63 9.46
C ILE A 49 11.39 -10.95 8.89
N THR A 50 12.14 -10.92 7.80
CA THR A 50 12.72 -12.14 7.18
C THR A 50 13.91 -12.74 7.94
N GLU A 51 14.42 -12.03 8.94
CA GLU A 51 15.46 -12.54 9.83
C GLU A 51 14.88 -13.30 11.01
N ILE A 52 13.64 -12.98 11.41
CA ILE A 52 12.96 -13.55 12.57
C ILE A 52 11.97 -14.65 12.17
N VAL A 53 11.30 -14.50 11.03
CA VAL A 53 10.24 -15.41 10.59
C VAL A 53 10.80 -16.41 9.57
N ASP A 54 10.54 -17.69 9.83
CA ASP A 54 10.92 -18.78 8.93
C ASP A 54 10.22 -18.67 7.58
N LYS A 55 10.89 -19.13 6.52
CA LYS A 55 10.43 -18.92 5.13
C LYS A 55 9.06 -19.52 4.86
N GLU A 56 8.73 -20.64 5.52
CA GLU A 56 7.45 -21.34 5.41
C GLU A 56 6.30 -20.50 5.98
N ASP A 57 6.57 -19.68 7.01
CA ASP A 57 5.57 -18.93 7.76
C ASP A 57 5.41 -17.47 7.29
N ILE A 58 6.26 -17.00 6.37
CA ILE A 58 6.22 -15.60 5.87
C ILE A 58 4.84 -15.22 5.30
N VAL A 59 4.18 -16.15 4.61
CA VAL A 59 2.82 -15.91 4.07
C VAL A 59 1.82 -15.73 5.21
N ALA A 60 1.85 -16.60 6.22
CA ALA A 60 0.98 -16.51 7.39
C ALA A 60 1.22 -15.22 8.18
N TYR A 61 2.49 -14.86 8.39
CA TYR A 61 2.87 -13.59 9.01
C TYR A 61 2.30 -12.38 8.25
N ASN A 62 2.50 -12.32 6.93
CA ASN A 62 1.99 -11.21 6.12
C ASN A 62 0.45 -11.16 6.13
N SER A 63 -0.23 -12.31 6.12
CA SER A 63 -1.68 -12.38 6.30
C SER A 63 -2.13 -11.82 7.65
N HIS A 64 -1.47 -12.18 8.76
CA HIS A 64 -1.80 -11.65 10.09
C HIS A 64 -1.53 -10.16 10.20
N LEU A 65 -0.40 -9.69 9.64
CA LEU A 65 -0.06 -8.27 9.59
C LEU A 65 -1.11 -7.48 8.81
N GLU A 66 -1.52 -7.97 7.64
CA GLU A 66 -2.53 -7.33 6.82
C GLU A 66 -3.88 -7.27 7.54
N LEU A 67 -4.30 -8.35 8.21
CA LEU A 67 -5.51 -8.34 9.05
C LEU A 67 -5.44 -7.28 10.14
N ALA A 68 -4.31 -7.16 10.85
CA ALA A 68 -4.12 -6.14 11.86
C ALA A 68 -4.21 -4.72 11.26
N LEU A 69 -3.58 -4.50 10.10
CA LEU A 69 -3.65 -3.21 9.39
C LEU A 69 -5.06 -2.86 8.94
N GLN A 70 -5.87 -3.84 8.52
CA GLN A 70 -7.27 -3.59 8.13
C GLN A 70 -8.18 -3.32 9.34
N VAL A 71 -7.93 -3.98 10.47
CA VAL A 71 -8.63 -3.62 11.72
C VAL A 71 -8.28 -2.19 12.14
N ILE A 72 -7.00 -1.80 12.02
CA ILE A 72 -6.56 -0.43 12.29
C ILE A 72 -7.18 0.56 11.29
N SER A 73 -7.24 0.24 10.00
CA SER A 73 -7.78 1.15 8.97
C SER A 73 -9.25 1.50 9.19
N VAL A 74 -10.04 0.57 9.73
CA VAL A 74 -11.45 0.77 10.07
C VAL A 74 -11.62 1.44 11.44
N SER A 75 -10.87 0.99 12.45
CA SER A 75 -11.01 1.50 13.82
C SER A 75 -10.39 2.87 14.03
N ALA A 76 -9.29 3.20 13.35
CA ALA A 76 -8.57 4.46 13.54
C ALA A 76 -9.42 5.71 13.22
N PRO A 77 -10.18 5.79 12.11
CA PRO A 77 -11.07 6.93 11.85
C PRO A 77 -12.17 7.08 12.91
N VAL A 78 -12.76 5.96 13.36
CA VAL A 78 -13.82 5.96 14.39
C VAL A 78 -13.27 6.46 15.72
N LEU A 79 -12.13 5.93 16.16
CA LEU A 79 -11.45 6.38 17.37
C LEU A 79 -11.02 7.85 17.25
N SER A 80 -10.51 8.27 16.09
CA SER A 80 -10.11 9.67 15.84
C SER A 80 -11.30 10.61 15.95
N PHE A 81 -12.46 10.24 15.40
CA PHE A 81 -13.69 11.02 15.52
C PHE A 81 -14.15 11.14 16.98
N ILE A 82 -14.19 10.02 17.73
CA ILE A 82 -14.57 10.03 19.15
C ILE A 82 -13.62 10.91 19.95
N VAL A 83 -12.30 10.76 19.78
CA VAL A 83 -11.32 11.59 20.47
C VAL A 83 -11.49 13.06 20.10
N MET A 84 -11.70 13.39 18.82
CA MET A 84 -11.94 14.79 18.42
C MET A 84 -13.28 15.36 18.89
N GLN A 85 -14.29 14.52 19.14
CA GLN A 85 -15.60 14.94 19.62
C GLN A 85 -15.58 15.26 21.12
N TYR A 86 -14.90 14.43 21.92
CA TYR A 86 -14.86 14.57 23.38
C TYR A 86 -13.61 15.26 23.91
N ALA A 87 -12.54 15.31 23.10
CA ALA A 87 -11.30 15.99 23.39
C ALA A 87 -10.97 17.03 22.31
N ASN A 88 -9.79 17.62 22.40
CA ASN A 88 -9.28 18.60 21.44
C ASN A 88 -8.08 18.04 20.68
N LEU A 89 -7.71 18.72 19.58
CA LEU A 89 -6.55 18.37 18.74
C LEU A 89 -5.27 18.16 19.56
N ARG A 90 -5.12 18.91 20.65
CA ARG A 90 -4.01 18.79 21.58
C ARG A 90 -3.89 17.39 22.21
N MET A 91 -4.99 16.85 22.72
CA MET A 91 -5.02 15.48 23.26
C MET A 91 -4.81 14.43 22.17
N THR A 92 -5.35 14.64 20.96
CA THR A 92 -5.11 13.74 19.83
C THR A 92 -3.62 13.62 19.52
N LEU A 93 -2.90 14.74 19.45
CA LEU A 93 -1.45 14.75 19.20
C LEU A 93 -0.64 14.11 20.34
N GLN A 94 -1.12 14.19 21.59
CA GLN A 94 -0.48 13.53 22.73
C GLN A 94 -0.66 12.01 22.67
N LEU A 95 -1.85 11.53 22.33
CA LEU A 95 -2.11 10.12 22.11
C LEU A 95 -1.28 9.57 20.95
N ASP A 96 -1.15 10.35 19.87
CA ASP A 96 -0.30 9.98 18.73
C ASP A 96 1.18 9.90 19.12
N ALA A 97 1.70 10.89 19.86
CA ALA A 97 3.06 10.85 20.40
C ALA A 97 3.31 9.64 21.31
N LEU A 98 2.34 9.30 22.17
CA LEU A 98 2.41 8.13 23.04
C LEU A 98 2.44 6.82 22.24
N SER A 99 1.72 6.74 21.12
CA SER A 99 1.75 5.58 20.23
C SER A 99 3.14 5.37 19.60
N PHE A 100 3.80 6.45 19.15
CA PHE A 100 5.16 6.39 18.64
C PHE A 100 6.18 6.03 19.73
N PHE A 101 5.97 6.50 20.97
CA PHE A 101 6.82 6.13 22.09
C PHE A 101 6.70 4.64 22.45
N LEU A 102 5.48 4.10 22.45
CA LEU A 102 5.23 2.66 22.62
C LEU A 102 5.90 1.86 21.50
N ALA A 103 5.77 2.30 20.24
CA ALA A 103 6.45 1.66 19.11
C ALA A 103 7.98 1.66 19.28
N PHE A 104 8.56 2.80 19.69
CA PHE A 104 9.99 2.90 20.00
C PHE A 104 10.40 1.91 21.09
N ALA A 105 9.65 1.85 22.21
CA ALA A 105 9.96 0.96 23.32
C ALA A 105 9.89 -0.52 22.88
N LEU A 106 8.85 -0.92 22.16
CA LEU A 106 8.71 -2.28 21.64
C LEU A 106 9.87 -2.67 20.73
N VAL A 107 10.28 -1.77 19.82
CA VAL A 107 11.42 -2.01 18.93
C VAL A 107 12.73 -2.04 19.71
N TYR A 108 12.90 -1.20 20.73
CA TYR A 108 14.10 -1.17 21.57
C TYR A 108 14.35 -2.49 22.32
N PHE A 109 13.28 -3.16 22.75
CA PHE A 109 13.36 -4.46 23.45
C PHE A 109 13.49 -5.67 22.51
N LEU A 110 13.40 -5.49 21.19
CA LEU A 110 13.62 -6.60 20.26
C LEU A 110 15.10 -7.06 20.30
N PRO A 111 15.37 -8.37 20.14
CA PRO A 111 16.73 -8.89 20.16
C PRO A 111 17.57 -8.23 19.07
N ASN A 112 18.64 -7.53 19.46
CA ASN A 112 19.58 -6.94 18.50
C ASN A 112 20.24 -8.07 17.69
N HIS A 113 19.79 -8.26 16.44
CA HIS A 113 20.63 -8.89 15.43
C HIS A 113 21.64 -7.85 14.96
N GLU A 114 22.93 -8.14 15.12
CA GLU A 114 23.98 -7.24 14.69
C GLU A 114 23.81 -6.91 13.20
N PRO A 115 23.66 -5.63 12.83
CA PRO A 115 23.63 -5.27 11.42
C PRO A 115 24.96 -5.69 10.79
N SER A 116 24.87 -6.39 9.64
CA SER A 116 26.03 -6.63 8.78
C SER A 116 26.85 -5.33 8.66
N LYS A 117 28.12 -5.40 9.07
CA LYS A 117 29.04 -4.27 9.20
C LYS A 117 29.26 -3.58 7.85
N GLN A 118 28.37 -2.70 7.42
CA GLN A 118 28.65 -1.70 6.38
C GLN A 118 28.24 -0.32 6.88
N LYS A 119 29.15 0.28 7.65
CA LYS A 119 29.14 1.72 7.98
C LYS A 119 29.65 2.50 6.76
N SER A 120 28.88 2.55 5.67
CA SER A 120 29.13 3.53 4.63
C SER A 120 28.53 4.88 5.07
N PRO A 121 29.21 6.01 4.87
CA PRO A 121 28.63 7.32 5.13
C PRO A 121 27.36 7.49 4.28
N ILE A 122 26.28 7.99 4.89
CA ILE A 122 25.02 8.25 4.18
C ILE A 122 25.24 9.45 3.26
N ASN A 123 25.52 9.17 1.99
CA ASN A 123 25.65 10.17 0.92
C ASN A 123 24.63 9.86 -0.18
N LEU A 124 24.16 10.90 -0.88
CA LEU A 124 23.20 10.76 -1.98
C LEU A 124 23.70 9.76 -3.05
N GLY A 125 25.01 9.77 -3.32
CA GLY A 125 25.65 8.82 -4.23
C GLY A 125 25.58 7.37 -3.76
N ASN A 126 25.64 7.11 -2.44
CA ASN A 126 25.50 5.77 -1.89
C ASN A 126 24.04 5.29 -1.95
N ILE A 127 23.06 6.16 -1.72
CA ILE A 127 21.62 5.83 -1.87
C ILE A 127 21.30 5.47 -3.33
N LEU A 128 21.74 6.30 -4.29
CA LEU A 128 21.55 6.02 -5.71
C LEU A 128 22.27 4.74 -6.15
N ARG A 129 23.46 4.47 -5.58
CA ARG A 129 24.17 3.21 -5.81
C ARG A 129 23.40 2.01 -5.24
N ASP A 130 22.85 2.12 -4.04
CA ASP A 130 22.04 1.06 -3.43
C ASP A 130 20.76 0.76 -4.24
N ILE A 131 20.09 1.80 -4.75
CA ILE A 131 18.93 1.65 -5.66
C ILE A 131 19.36 0.96 -6.95
N LYS A 132 20.49 1.38 -7.53
CA LYS A 132 21.04 0.78 -8.76
C LYS A 132 21.41 -0.68 -8.55
N GLU A 133 22.07 -1.02 -7.45
CA GLU A 133 22.41 -2.39 -7.06
C GLU A 133 21.16 -3.23 -6.85
N GLY A 134 20.16 -2.71 -6.13
CA GLY A 134 18.85 -3.36 -5.98
C GLY A 134 18.17 -3.61 -7.32
N LEU A 135 18.20 -2.65 -8.24
CA LEU A 135 17.63 -2.81 -9.58
C LEU A 135 18.38 -3.84 -10.42
N VAL A 136 19.71 -3.83 -10.39
CA VAL A 136 20.54 -4.84 -11.09
C VAL A 136 20.24 -6.23 -10.55
N TYR A 137 20.13 -6.38 -9.23
CA TYR A 137 19.80 -7.65 -8.59
C TYR A 137 18.39 -8.12 -8.99
N ILE A 138 17.37 -7.25 -8.90
CA ILE A 138 16.00 -7.59 -9.30
C ILE A 138 15.99 -8.03 -10.78
N ARG A 139 16.74 -7.35 -11.64
CA ARG A 139 16.81 -7.69 -13.08
C ARG A 139 17.41 -9.07 -13.35
N GLN A 140 18.26 -9.59 -12.46
CA GLN A 140 18.74 -10.98 -12.51
C GLN A 140 17.61 -11.97 -12.13
N GLN A 141 16.75 -11.58 -11.19
CA GLN A 141 15.54 -12.30 -10.79
C GLN A 141 14.38 -12.01 -11.75
N LYS A 142 14.42 -12.58 -12.95
CA LYS A 142 13.48 -12.31 -14.07
C LYS A 142 12.00 -12.32 -13.66
N GLU A 143 11.59 -13.25 -12.80
CA GLU A 143 10.20 -13.35 -12.33
C GLU A 143 9.78 -12.15 -11.46
N ILE A 144 10.62 -11.75 -10.50
CA ILE A 144 10.35 -10.62 -9.61
C ILE A 144 10.37 -9.31 -10.41
N PHE A 145 11.33 -9.17 -11.33
CA PHE A 145 11.40 -8.01 -12.21
C PHE A 145 10.14 -7.88 -13.07
N PHE A 146 9.68 -8.98 -13.66
CA PHE A 146 8.46 -9.01 -14.45
C PHE A 146 7.23 -8.61 -13.61
N LEU A 147 7.05 -9.23 -12.44
CA LEU A 147 5.95 -8.88 -11.53
C LEU A 147 6.00 -7.43 -11.07
N LEU A 148 7.20 -6.89 -10.82
CA LEU A 148 7.38 -5.49 -10.45
C LEU A 148 6.96 -4.54 -11.58
N LEU A 149 7.31 -4.84 -12.83
CA LEU A 149 6.87 -4.06 -13.98
C LEU A 149 5.34 -4.09 -14.13
N VAL A 150 4.74 -5.27 -14.01
CA VAL A 150 3.28 -5.44 -14.07
C VAL A 150 2.60 -4.66 -12.93
N ALA A 151 3.07 -4.82 -11.70
CA ALA A 151 2.53 -4.11 -10.53
C ALA A 151 2.67 -2.59 -10.67
N SER A 152 3.80 -2.11 -11.18
CA SER A 152 4.03 -0.67 -11.42
C SER A 152 3.09 -0.12 -12.51
N ALA A 153 2.84 -0.89 -13.57
CA ALA A 153 1.87 -0.53 -14.60
C ALA A 153 0.43 -0.56 -14.06
N VAL A 154 0.07 -1.52 -13.22
CA VAL A 154 -1.25 -1.55 -12.54
C VAL A 154 -1.41 -0.37 -11.59
N ASN A 155 -0.35 0.06 -10.90
CA ASN A 155 -0.39 1.24 -10.02
C ASN A 155 -0.73 2.54 -10.76
N PHE A 156 -0.42 2.66 -12.05
CA PHE A 156 -0.90 3.77 -12.88
C PHE A 156 -2.43 3.82 -12.92
N PHE A 157 -3.09 2.68 -13.16
CA PHE A 157 -4.56 2.57 -13.16
C PHE A 157 -5.13 2.81 -11.75
N PHE A 158 -4.47 2.29 -10.72
CA PHE A 158 -4.91 2.49 -9.34
C PHE A 158 -4.74 3.92 -8.84
N ALA A 159 -3.78 4.68 -9.34
CA ALA A 159 -3.69 6.10 -9.06
C ALA A 159 -4.91 6.86 -9.62
N ALA A 160 -5.39 6.48 -10.80
CA ALA A 160 -6.64 7.00 -11.34
C ALA A 160 -7.85 6.53 -10.51
N PHE A 161 -7.91 5.25 -10.14
CA PHE A 161 -8.97 4.71 -9.28
C PHE A 161 -9.09 5.47 -7.95
N ASN A 162 -7.97 5.67 -7.26
CA ASN A 162 -7.92 6.41 -5.99
C ASN A 162 -8.32 7.88 -6.15
N TYR A 163 -8.06 8.49 -7.30
CA TYR A 163 -8.53 9.83 -7.62
C TYR A 163 -10.06 9.89 -7.75
N LEU A 164 -10.72 8.86 -8.32
CA LEU A 164 -12.19 8.84 -8.46
C LEU A 164 -12.94 8.53 -7.17
N LEU A 165 -12.34 7.76 -6.26
CA LEU A 165 -13.04 7.28 -5.06
C LEU A 165 -13.76 8.40 -4.28
N PRO A 166 -13.17 9.56 -3.99
CA PRO A 166 -13.87 10.65 -3.28
C PRO A 166 -15.10 11.19 -4.03
N PHE A 167 -15.15 11.09 -5.36
CA PHE A 167 -16.25 11.58 -6.19
C PHE A 167 -17.42 10.60 -6.29
N THR A 168 -17.34 9.41 -5.68
CA THR A 168 -18.38 8.39 -5.84
C THR A 168 -19.77 8.84 -5.35
N ASN A 169 -19.85 9.74 -4.37
CA ASN A 169 -21.15 10.28 -3.96
C ASN A 169 -21.84 11.03 -5.10
N GLN A 170 -21.07 11.75 -5.92
CA GLN A 170 -21.55 12.49 -7.08
C GLN A 170 -21.79 11.55 -8.26
N LEU A 171 -20.87 10.60 -8.52
CA LEU A 171 -20.95 9.64 -9.62
C LEU A 171 -22.14 8.67 -9.53
N TYR A 172 -22.56 8.32 -8.32
CA TYR A 172 -23.71 7.43 -8.07
C TYR A 172 -24.95 8.19 -7.58
N GLU A 173 -24.90 9.53 -7.54
CA GLU A 173 -25.99 10.41 -7.09
C GLU A 173 -26.58 10.00 -5.73
N LYS A 174 -25.73 9.47 -4.84
CA LYS A 174 -26.16 8.90 -3.56
C LYS A 174 -25.19 9.24 -2.45
N THR A 175 -25.70 9.90 -1.41
CA THR A 175 -24.96 10.18 -0.18
C THR A 175 -24.56 8.87 0.51
N GLY A 176 -23.32 8.83 1.02
CA GLY A 176 -22.77 7.64 1.68
C GLY A 176 -22.20 6.57 0.74
N SER A 177 -22.23 6.77 -0.59
CA SER A 177 -21.61 5.85 -1.56
C SER A 177 -20.12 5.63 -1.26
N TYR A 178 -19.38 6.71 -1.00
CA TYR A 178 -17.96 6.67 -0.69
C TYR A 178 -17.65 5.82 0.55
N ALA A 179 -18.34 6.11 1.65
CA ALA A 179 -18.17 5.37 2.90
C ALA A 179 -18.55 3.88 2.75
N THR A 180 -19.61 3.58 2.00
CA THR A 180 -20.05 2.21 1.74
C THR A 180 -19.03 1.45 0.91
N ILE A 181 -18.49 2.07 -0.16
CA ILE A 181 -17.45 1.50 -1.02
C ILE A 181 -16.19 1.20 -0.22
N LEU A 182 -15.72 2.13 0.61
CA LEU A 182 -14.56 1.92 1.47
C LEU A 182 -14.79 0.79 2.48
N SER A 183 -15.98 0.74 3.09
CA SER A 183 -16.34 -0.31 4.07
C SER A 183 -16.35 -1.69 3.42
N LEU A 184 -16.94 -1.80 2.22
CA LEU A 184 -16.92 -3.03 1.43
C LEU A 184 -15.52 -3.41 0.97
N GLY A 185 -14.69 -2.42 0.64
CA GLY A 185 -13.26 -2.62 0.36
C GLY A 185 -12.52 -3.24 1.54
N ALA A 186 -12.67 -2.67 2.74
CA ALA A 186 -12.05 -3.19 3.96
C ALA A 186 -12.49 -4.62 4.28
N ILE A 187 -13.79 -4.94 4.12
CA ILE A 187 -14.30 -6.31 4.23
C ILE A 187 -13.63 -7.23 3.19
N GLY A 188 -13.52 -6.76 1.94
CA GLY A 188 -12.80 -7.43 0.87
C GLY A 188 -11.37 -7.76 1.26
N SER A 189 -10.61 -6.77 1.75
CA SER A 189 -9.22 -6.95 2.19
C SER A 189 -9.08 -7.96 3.32
N ILE A 190 -9.98 -7.94 4.32
CA ILE A 190 -9.98 -8.92 5.43
C ILE A 190 -10.20 -10.34 4.89
N ILE A 191 -11.19 -10.53 4.02
CA ILE A 191 -11.45 -11.82 3.37
C ILE A 191 -10.23 -12.24 2.54
N GLY A 192 -9.63 -11.30 1.80
CA GLY A 192 -8.45 -11.52 0.99
C GLY A 192 -7.25 -11.98 1.81
N ALA A 193 -7.01 -11.38 2.98
CA ALA A 193 -5.92 -11.76 3.87
C ALA A 193 -6.09 -13.19 4.44
N ILE A 194 -7.32 -13.58 4.78
CA ILE A 194 -7.66 -14.95 5.19
C ILE A 194 -7.51 -15.92 4.02
N LEU A 195 -7.90 -15.51 2.80
CA LEU A 195 -7.81 -16.33 1.61
C LEU A 195 -6.34 -16.54 1.17
N ALA A 196 -5.48 -15.53 1.36
CA ALA A 196 -4.08 -15.58 0.98
C ALA A 196 -3.30 -16.71 1.68
N SER A 197 -3.66 -17.08 2.91
CA SER A 197 -3.02 -18.21 3.60
C SER A 197 -3.43 -19.57 3.03
N LYS A 198 -4.58 -19.65 2.34
CA LYS A 198 -5.12 -20.87 1.72
C LYS A 198 -4.70 -21.04 0.27
N VAL A 199 -4.31 -19.96 -0.41
CA VAL A 199 -3.89 -19.97 -1.82
C VAL A 199 -2.39 -20.20 -1.91
N LYS A 200 -1.95 -21.08 -2.81
CA LYS A 200 -0.51 -21.28 -3.05
C LYS A 200 0.08 -20.05 -3.71
N ALA A 201 1.20 -19.56 -3.18
CA ALA A 201 1.96 -18.47 -3.78
C ALA A 201 2.59 -18.94 -5.12
N SER A 202 2.01 -18.53 -6.24
CA SER A 202 2.57 -18.79 -7.57
C SER A 202 2.40 -17.55 -8.46
N MET A 203 3.28 -17.39 -9.44
CA MET A 203 3.23 -16.26 -10.36
C MET A 203 1.92 -16.26 -11.19
N GLY A 204 1.41 -17.44 -11.56
CA GLY A 204 0.10 -17.53 -12.24
C GLY A 204 -1.04 -17.07 -11.34
N ASN A 205 -1.05 -17.46 -10.06
CA ASN A 205 -2.07 -17.03 -9.10
C ASN A 205 -2.00 -15.53 -8.81
N LEU A 206 -0.80 -14.92 -8.81
CA LEU A 206 -0.63 -13.47 -8.70
C LEU A 206 -1.27 -12.73 -9.87
N LEU A 207 -1.03 -13.18 -11.11
CA LEU A 207 -1.61 -12.55 -12.29
C LEU A 207 -3.13 -12.76 -12.38
N VAL A 208 -3.63 -13.92 -11.94
CA VAL A 208 -5.07 -14.17 -11.81
C VAL A 208 -5.68 -13.26 -10.75
N ALA A 209 -5.01 -13.05 -9.61
CA ALA A 209 -5.46 -12.10 -8.60
C ALA A 209 -5.56 -10.68 -9.18
N LEU A 210 -4.54 -10.20 -9.90
CA LEU A 210 -4.58 -8.90 -10.58
C LEU A 210 -5.72 -8.79 -11.61
N LEU A 211 -5.97 -9.86 -12.37
CA LEU A 211 -7.08 -9.91 -13.32
C LEU A 211 -8.41 -9.74 -12.58
N LEU A 212 -8.62 -10.49 -11.50
CA LEU A 212 -9.85 -10.42 -10.70
C LEU A 212 -10.00 -9.07 -9.98
N THR A 213 -8.89 -8.45 -9.58
CA THR A 213 -8.87 -7.06 -9.11
C THR A 213 -9.40 -6.11 -10.19
N GLY A 214 -8.92 -6.23 -11.43
CA GLY A 214 -9.43 -5.45 -12.56
C GLY A 214 -10.92 -5.70 -12.86
N VAL A 215 -11.39 -6.95 -12.70
CA VAL A 215 -12.83 -7.28 -12.76
C VAL A 215 -13.62 -6.54 -11.69
N GLY A 216 -13.14 -6.52 -10.45
CA GLY A 216 -13.78 -5.76 -9.37
C GLY A 216 -13.93 -4.28 -9.71
N VAL A 217 -12.87 -3.64 -10.21
CA VAL A 217 -12.92 -2.23 -10.65
C VAL A 217 -13.89 -2.05 -11.84
N ALA A 218 -13.90 -2.98 -12.79
CA ALA A 218 -14.82 -2.92 -13.93
C ALA A 218 -16.29 -3.02 -13.51
N VAL A 219 -16.62 -3.87 -12.51
CA VAL A 219 -17.98 -4.00 -11.95
C VAL A 219 -18.48 -2.67 -11.41
N MET A 220 -17.62 -1.86 -10.79
CA MET A 220 -18.01 -0.52 -10.33
C MET A 220 -18.49 0.37 -11.49
N GLY A 221 -17.88 0.25 -12.66
CA GLY A 221 -18.27 1.02 -13.85
C GLY A 221 -19.50 0.51 -14.61
N VAL A 222 -20.06 -0.66 -14.25
CA VAL A 222 -21.18 -1.28 -14.99
C VAL A 222 -22.44 -0.43 -14.99
N SER A 223 -22.66 0.37 -13.93
CA SER A 223 -23.82 1.26 -13.85
C SER A 223 -23.83 2.37 -14.90
N ALA A 224 -22.70 2.62 -15.58
CA ALA A 224 -22.65 3.52 -16.72
C ALA A 224 -23.23 2.92 -18.01
N LEU A 225 -23.31 1.58 -18.11
CA LEU A 225 -23.80 0.87 -19.29
C LEU A 225 -25.23 0.37 -19.11
N ILE A 226 -25.56 -0.09 -17.90
CA ILE A 226 -26.85 -0.72 -17.59
C ILE A 226 -27.33 -0.18 -16.25
N THR A 227 -28.63 0.09 -16.14
CA THR A 227 -29.26 0.47 -14.86
C THR A 227 -29.19 -0.70 -13.88
N VAL A 228 -28.26 -0.63 -12.94
CA VAL A 228 -28.08 -1.62 -11.87
C VAL A 228 -28.27 -0.96 -10.51
N HIS A 229 -28.63 -1.77 -9.51
CA HIS A 229 -28.74 -1.27 -8.15
C HIS A 229 -27.36 -0.79 -7.64
N PRO A 230 -27.22 0.39 -7.02
CA PRO A 230 -25.91 0.94 -6.62
C PRO A 230 -25.05 0.01 -5.75
N TYR A 231 -25.68 -0.79 -4.88
CA TYR A 231 -24.97 -1.81 -4.08
C TYR A 231 -24.25 -2.88 -4.92
N PHE A 232 -24.75 -3.19 -6.13
CA PHE A 232 -24.05 -4.09 -7.05
C PHE A 232 -22.76 -3.43 -7.58
N SER A 233 -22.79 -2.14 -7.91
CA SER A 233 -21.58 -1.42 -8.28
C SER A 233 -20.59 -1.34 -7.11
N TYR A 234 -21.07 -1.12 -5.89
CA TYR A 234 -20.18 -1.04 -4.71
C TYR A 234 -19.50 -2.36 -4.37
N SER A 235 -20.15 -3.50 -4.65
CA SER A 235 -19.54 -4.83 -4.43
C SER A 235 -18.32 -5.06 -5.33
N GLY A 236 -18.19 -4.31 -6.43
CA GLY A 236 -16.98 -4.28 -7.24
C GLY A 236 -15.73 -3.92 -6.43
N ASN A 237 -15.83 -2.98 -5.49
CA ASN A 237 -14.68 -2.62 -4.64
C ASN A 237 -14.31 -3.72 -3.63
N LEU A 238 -15.30 -4.48 -3.14
CA LEU A 238 -15.04 -5.66 -2.31
C LEU A 238 -14.20 -6.68 -3.07
N ILE A 239 -14.58 -6.97 -4.32
CA ILE A 239 -13.83 -7.90 -5.19
C ILE A 239 -12.43 -7.35 -5.49
N CYS A 240 -12.35 -6.06 -5.82
CA CYS A 240 -11.09 -5.36 -6.09
C CYS A 240 -10.09 -5.55 -4.93
N GLU A 241 -10.49 -5.13 -3.73
CA GLU A 241 -9.64 -5.12 -2.54
C GLU A 241 -9.31 -6.52 -2.02
N LEU A 242 -10.23 -7.47 -2.15
CA LEU A 242 -9.98 -8.88 -1.81
C LEU A 242 -8.80 -9.42 -2.62
N PHE A 243 -8.86 -9.34 -3.94
CA PHE A 243 -7.81 -9.91 -4.79
C PHE A 243 -6.54 -9.06 -4.80
N MET A 244 -6.66 -7.74 -4.60
CA MET A 244 -5.50 -6.86 -4.44
C MET A 244 -4.71 -7.21 -3.17
N THR A 245 -5.42 -7.54 -2.09
CA THR A 245 -4.82 -7.98 -0.84
C THR A 245 -4.10 -9.33 -0.99
N VAL A 246 -4.75 -10.30 -1.66
CA VAL A 246 -4.13 -11.59 -1.99
C VAL A 246 -2.86 -11.39 -2.83
N PHE A 247 -2.92 -10.51 -3.85
CA PHE A 247 -1.76 -10.17 -4.67
C PHE A 247 -0.62 -9.60 -3.83
N ASN A 248 -0.90 -8.59 -2.99
CA ASN A 248 0.11 -7.93 -2.17
C ASN A 248 0.80 -8.91 -1.22
N ILE A 249 0.04 -9.72 -0.47
CA ILE A 249 0.61 -10.69 0.47
C ILE A 249 1.55 -11.66 -0.26
N HIS A 250 1.10 -12.24 -1.37
CA HIS A 250 1.94 -13.19 -2.12
C HIS A 250 3.12 -12.53 -2.82
N PHE A 251 2.97 -11.31 -3.37
CA PHE A 251 4.06 -10.58 -4.02
C PHE A 251 5.18 -10.28 -3.01
N PHE A 252 4.82 -9.70 -1.87
CA PHE A 252 5.79 -9.42 -0.80
C PHE A 252 6.42 -10.70 -0.25
N SER A 253 5.64 -11.77 -0.07
CA SER A 253 6.16 -13.06 0.39
C SER A 253 7.13 -13.69 -0.61
N GLN A 254 6.88 -13.58 -1.93
CA GLN A 254 7.80 -14.07 -2.95
C GLN A 254 9.12 -13.29 -2.95
N VAL A 255 9.06 -11.96 -2.80
CA VAL A 255 10.26 -11.14 -2.67
C VAL A 255 11.04 -11.54 -1.42
N GLN A 256 10.36 -11.71 -0.27
CA GLN A 256 11.00 -12.09 0.99
C GLN A 256 11.64 -13.48 0.98
N THR A 257 11.08 -14.43 0.22
CA THR A 257 11.56 -15.83 0.19
C THR A 257 12.65 -16.09 -0.85
N LYS A 258 12.59 -15.41 -2.00
CA LYS A 258 13.50 -15.61 -3.15
C LYS A 258 14.71 -14.68 -3.16
N VAL A 259 14.65 -13.51 -2.53
CA VAL A 259 15.74 -12.54 -2.51
C VAL A 259 16.69 -12.85 -1.36
N ASP A 260 18.00 -12.73 -1.60
CA ASP A 260 19.00 -12.91 -0.54
C ASP A 260 18.84 -11.84 0.55
N LYS A 261 18.93 -12.26 1.82
CA LYS A 261 18.75 -11.40 3.00
C LYS A 261 19.56 -10.10 2.92
N GLN A 262 20.80 -10.17 2.42
CA GLN A 262 21.70 -9.02 2.28
C GLN A 262 21.21 -7.94 1.29
N TYR A 263 20.36 -8.30 0.32
CA TYR A 263 19.84 -7.37 -0.69
C TYR A 263 18.39 -6.96 -0.41
N LEU A 264 17.73 -7.57 0.56
CA LEU A 264 16.28 -7.45 0.73
C LEU A 264 15.83 -6.00 0.97
N GLY A 265 16.54 -5.25 1.82
CA GLY A 265 16.27 -3.83 2.07
C GLY A 265 16.45 -2.98 0.82
N ARG A 266 17.50 -3.23 0.02
CA ARG A 266 17.74 -2.53 -1.26
C ARG A 266 16.65 -2.85 -2.28
N VAL A 267 16.24 -4.11 -2.37
CA VAL A 267 15.16 -4.56 -3.25
C VAL A 267 13.83 -3.90 -2.87
N PHE A 268 13.48 -3.86 -1.59
CA PHE A 268 12.25 -3.19 -1.16
C PHE A 268 12.24 -1.70 -1.44
N SER A 269 13.35 -1.01 -1.20
CA SER A 269 13.48 0.41 -1.57
C SER A 269 13.23 0.61 -3.07
N THR A 270 13.86 -0.20 -3.93
CA THR A 270 13.64 -0.13 -5.38
C THR A 270 12.19 -0.43 -5.78
N ILE A 271 11.56 -1.43 -5.16
CA ILE A 271 10.14 -1.76 -5.37
C ILE A 271 9.25 -0.56 -5.05
N TYR A 272 9.42 0.04 -3.86
CA TYR A 272 8.60 1.19 -3.46
C TYR A 272 8.81 2.40 -4.37
N THR A 273 10.06 2.67 -4.78
CA THR A 273 10.35 3.76 -5.72
C THR A 273 9.69 3.53 -7.09
N LEU A 274 9.86 2.34 -7.68
CA LEU A 274 9.30 2.05 -9.01
C LEU A 274 7.77 1.96 -9.00
N ALA A 275 7.19 1.39 -7.94
CA ALA A 275 5.75 1.26 -7.81
C ALA A 275 5.03 2.62 -7.78
N ILE A 276 5.62 3.62 -7.11
CA ILE A 276 5.02 4.95 -6.96
C ILE A 276 5.35 5.86 -8.15
N LEU A 277 6.44 5.59 -8.89
CA LEU A 277 6.91 6.42 -10.01
C LEU A 277 5.83 6.73 -11.05
N PHE A 278 4.93 5.77 -11.30
CA PHE A 278 3.87 5.89 -12.30
C PHE A 278 2.59 6.57 -11.78
N MET A 279 2.47 6.81 -10.47
CA MET A 279 1.27 7.41 -9.89
C MET A 279 1.11 8.91 -10.22
N PRO A 280 2.15 9.78 -10.11
CA PRO A 280 1.99 11.20 -10.41
C PRO A 280 1.55 11.49 -11.86
N PRO A 281 2.12 10.85 -12.90
CA PRO A 281 1.63 11.03 -14.27
C PRO A 281 0.16 10.60 -14.44
N ALA A 282 -0.25 9.51 -13.80
CA ALA A 282 -1.63 9.05 -13.84
C ALA A 282 -2.58 10.09 -13.23
N THR A 283 -2.28 10.57 -12.02
CA THR A 283 -3.09 11.59 -11.34
C THR A 283 -3.14 12.87 -12.14
N PHE A 284 -2.02 13.32 -12.72
CA PHE A 284 -1.97 14.49 -13.59
C PHE A 284 -2.90 14.34 -14.80
N LEU A 285 -2.88 13.19 -15.49
CA LEU A 285 -3.81 12.92 -16.60
C LEU A 285 -5.28 12.97 -16.16
N MET A 286 -5.59 12.48 -14.95
CA MET A 286 -6.94 12.55 -14.39
C MET A 286 -7.39 13.98 -14.08
N THR A 287 -6.48 14.89 -13.75
CA THR A 287 -6.81 16.31 -13.56
C THR A 287 -7.11 17.06 -14.87
N LEU A 288 -6.59 16.58 -16.00
CA LEU A 288 -6.86 17.16 -17.32
C LEU A 288 -8.21 16.75 -17.90
N LEU A 289 -8.85 15.70 -17.34
CA LEU A 289 -10.16 15.24 -17.76
C LEU A 289 -11.24 16.24 -17.29
N PRO A 290 -12.04 16.81 -18.22
CA PRO A 290 -12.98 17.88 -17.89
C PRO A 290 -14.13 17.44 -16.98
N SER A 291 -14.41 16.14 -16.90
CA SER A 291 -15.43 15.58 -16.02
C SER A 291 -15.18 14.11 -15.70
N VAL A 292 -15.36 13.76 -14.43
CA VAL A 292 -15.32 12.38 -13.95
C VAL A 292 -16.65 11.70 -14.23
N HIS A 293 -16.60 10.49 -14.80
CA HIS A 293 -17.79 9.70 -15.10
C HIS A 293 -17.66 8.28 -14.53
N THR A 294 -18.79 7.63 -14.29
CA THR A 294 -18.79 6.25 -13.79
C THR A 294 -18.14 5.27 -14.79
N LEU A 295 -18.19 5.60 -16.08
CA LEU A 295 -17.50 4.86 -17.14
C LEU A 295 -15.97 4.84 -16.98
N SER A 296 -15.39 5.81 -16.27
CA SER A 296 -13.96 5.81 -15.96
C SER A 296 -13.55 4.59 -15.12
N PHE A 297 -14.40 4.11 -14.19
CA PHE A 297 -14.14 2.87 -13.46
C PHE A 297 -14.08 1.66 -14.41
N LEU A 298 -14.97 1.61 -15.41
CA LEU A 298 -14.98 0.54 -16.40
C LEU A 298 -13.69 0.53 -17.22
N LEU A 299 -13.25 1.71 -17.71
CA LEU A 299 -12.01 1.84 -18.48
C LEU A 299 -10.77 1.44 -17.66
N ILE A 300 -10.71 1.87 -16.40
CA ILE A 300 -9.63 1.51 -15.48
C ILE A 300 -9.62 -0.01 -15.28
N GLY A 301 -10.76 -0.62 -14.98
CA GLY A 301 -10.88 -2.05 -14.77
C GLY A 301 -10.48 -2.86 -16.00
N LEU A 302 -10.95 -2.47 -17.20
CA LEU A 302 -10.57 -3.10 -18.46
C LEU A 302 -9.06 -2.95 -18.75
N GLY A 303 -8.46 -1.80 -18.41
CA GLY A 303 -7.02 -1.60 -18.51
C GLY A 303 -6.21 -2.56 -17.63
N VAL A 304 -6.63 -2.73 -16.37
CA VAL A 304 -6.02 -3.70 -15.44
C VAL A 304 -6.20 -5.13 -15.93
N ILE A 305 -7.42 -5.50 -16.37
CA ILE A 305 -7.72 -6.83 -16.94
C ILE A 305 -6.84 -7.11 -18.16
N GLY A 306 -6.75 -6.15 -19.09
CA GLY A 306 -5.95 -6.29 -20.30
C GLY A 306 -4.47 -6.49 -20.00
N LEU A 307 -3.91 -5.69 -19.09
CA LEU A 307 -2.52 -5.85 -18.66
C LEU A 307 -2.27 -7.18 -17.96
N ALA A 308 -3.16 -7.60 -17.05
CA ALA A 308 -3.04 -8.87 -16.34
C ALA A 308 -3.14 -10.06 -17.30
N LEU A 309 -4.06 -10.02 -18.27
CA LEU A 309 -4.23 -11.05 -19.31
C LEU A 309 -3.00 -11.15 -20.22
N ILE A 310 -2.52 -10.03 -20.76
CA ILE A 310 -1.32 -10.01 -21.61
C ILE A 310 -0.13 -10.59 -20.84
N SER A 311 0.02 -10.18 -19.57
CA SER A 311 1.08 -10.66 -18.70
C SER A 311 0.98 -12.16 -18.43
N TYR A 312 -0.24 -12.67 -18.20
CA TYR A 312 -0.50 -14.08 -17.96
C TYR A 312 -0.22 -14.95 -19.19
N LEU A 313 -0.64 -14.50 -20.37
CA LEU A 313 -0.36 -15.17 -21.63
C LEU A 313 1.15 -15.18 -21.94
N TYR A 314 1.84 -14.06 -21.68
CA TYR A 314 3.29 -13.96 -21.86
C TYR A 314 4.04 -14.91 -20.93
N GLN A 315 3.66 -14.97 -19.64
CA GLN A 315 4.24 -15.92 -18.69
C GLN A 315 4.06 -17.37 -19.15
N LYS A 316 2.83 -17.73 -19.56
CA LYS A 316 2.51 -19.11 -19.98
C LYS A 316 3.28 -19.53 -21.23
N ARG A 317 3.61 -18.57 -22.10
CA ARG A 317 4.46 -18.81 -23.27
C ARG A 317 5.91 -19.12 -22.85
N ILE A 318 6.49 -18.32 -21.96
CA ILE A 318 7.86 -18.54 -21.44
C ILE A 318 8.00 -19.87 -20.71
N GLN A 319 6.95 -20.35 -20.02
CA GLN A 319 7.00 -21.64 -19.32
C GLN A 319 6.82 -22.85 -20.25
N ARG A 320 6.42 -22.64 -21.51
CA ARG A 320 6.25 -23.71 -22.51
C ARG A 320 7.47 -23.88 -23.42
N ASP A 321 8.32 -22.86 -23.50
CA ASP A 321 9.59 -22.84 -24.24
C ASP A 321 10.76 -23.25 -23.33
#